data_AF-R5P292-F1
#
_entry.id   AF-R5P292-F1
#
_cell.length_a   1.000
_cell.length_b   1.000
_cell.length_c   1.000
_cell.angle_alpha   90.00
_cell.angle_beta   90.00
_cell.angle_gamma   90.00
#
_symmetry.space_group_name_H-M   'P 1'
#
loop_
_entity.id
_entity.type
_entity.pdbx_description
1 polymer ?
#
loop_
_entity_poly.entity_id
_entity_poly.type
_entity_poly.pdbx_seq_one_letter_code
_entity_poly.pdbx_strand_id
1 'polypeptide(L)'
;MQLNSNFALIIYSNMKLNSSRGISTLHQWCLLLFTALAFVLPAQGQGNKPLNIKSDYLLVINAYTSDAPWSNALIEPVQKWVSAEQGVALFVEHLNMLMISDTVQFDKVKRAILNKYSDKAPKAVMLLGNPSLLLKDDIRALWGDPPVILCAEEDYFGPDSVYIEKLPIPEGERVPLSTLADRYNMTVLQTKMFPKDDIELLKRMVPGVKKVLLIGDGRYINQQLNYDMERLMAKEYPDLEYRFLSAADMSLEELIAWLETVDIDSTGVLFSSWFSKSDIAGNTVLNANSYRVISNLSVPVFAMKRAVLENSSMVGGCFLDKTPFFTHLQQTIESVLANTPARDIPFYIPPKAVPTFSYPSLLLKGFSIDQCPPASQFIDRPTFYQRNKALIISGGVLMAALLFFLYMHHRVRSLKKLNEAQRQQVEANRELANLFDNMPIAYMKAKLLHDPSGEIADLEICRTNGRFITNFARSIESDRYLGSELFDGDLSVTLQLAKLADAEKRAITYTQYFSESDSYQNIVVTPATKDGYVDAYYVNATQTANRLPWSVHRWSLHSARR
;
A
#
# COMPACT_ATOMS: atom_id res chain seq x y z
N MET A 1 5.07 -52.09 1.16
CA MET A 1 5.05 -52.04 -0.32
C MET A 1 5.67 -50.71 -0.74
N GLN A 2 6.57 -50.76 -1.71
CA GLN A 2 7.63 -49.79 -2.05
C GLN A 2 7.16 -48.54 -2.83
N LEU A 3 8.04 -47.51 -2.82
CA LEU A 3 8.16 -46.33 -3.71
C LEU A 3 7.27 -45.11 -3.34
N ASN A 4 7.75 -43.86 -3.24
CA ASN A 4 8.89 -43.23 -3.90
C ASN A 4 9.61 -42.21 -3.00
N SER A 5 10.93 -42.37 -2.94
CA SER A 5 11.93 -41.44 -2.43
C SER A 5 12.58 -40.78 -3.64
N ASN A 6 12.55 -39.44 -3.75
CA ASN A 6 13.49 -38.67 -4.57
C ASN A 6 13.30 -37.18 -4.27
N PHE A 7 14.04 -36.65 -3.29
CA PHE A 7 14.45 -35.23 -3.29
C PHE A 7 15.60 -34.89 -2.30
N ALA A 8 16.22 -35.87 -1.63
CA ALA A 8 17.20 -35.61 -0.56
C ALA A 8 18.66 -35.92 -0.93
N LEU A 9 19.03 -35.90 -2.22
CA LEU A 9 20.33 -36.39 -2.69
C LEU A 9 21.09 -35.36 -3.55
N ILE A 10 21.27 -34.13 -3.05
CA ILE A 10 22.19 -33.14 -3.66
C ILE A 10 23.11 -32.42 -2.64
N ILE A 11 22.98 -32.61 -1.32
CA ILE A 11 23.81 -31.87 -0.34
C ILE A 11 24.86 -32.75 0.38
N TYR A 12 24.98 -34.04 0.05
CA TYR A 12 25.82 -34.99 0.82
C TYR A 12 27.18 -35.37 0.21
N SER A 13 27.74 -34.57 -0.71
CA SER A 13 29.02 -34.90 -1.38
C SER A 13 30.11 -33.83 -1.32
N ASN A 14 30.11 -32.93 -0.34
CA ASN A 14 31.27 -32.06 -0.10
C ASN A 14 31.39 -31.69 1.37
N MET A 15 31.92 -32.62 2.18
CA MET A 15 32.70 -32.32 3.39
C MET A 15 33.08 -33.63 4.09
N LYS A 16 34.13 -34.28 3.58
CA LYS A 16 34.90 -35.25 4.36
C LYS A 16 36.38 -34.95 4.14
N LEU A 17 36.91 -34.04 4.96
CA LEU A 17 38.33 -33.92 5.28
C LEU A 17 38.51 -32.81 6.32
N ASN A 18 38.41 -33.18 7.60
CA ASN A 18 39.43 -32.92 8.63
C ASN A 18 38.84 -32.95 10.05
N SER A 19 39.68 -33.47 10.95
CA SER A 19 39.71 -33.15 12.37
C SER A 19 38.64 -33.81 13.27
N SER A 20 38.91 -35.09 13.55
CA SER A 20 38.53 -35.78 14.78
C SER A 20 39.17 -35.10 16.02
N ARG A 21 38.38 -34.34 16.79
CA ARG A 21 38.52 -34.08 18.24
C ARG A 21 37.52 -32.98 18.62
N GLY A 22 36.27 -33.35 18.89
CA GLY A 22 35.23 -32.41 19.32
C GLY A 22 33.81 -32.97 19.44
N ILE A 23 33.64 -34.30 19.40
CA ILE A 23 32.31 -34.92 19.23
C ILE A 23 31.68 -35.38 20.55
N SER A 24 32.43 -35.48 21.68
CA SER A 24 31.82 -35.93 22.94
C SER A 24 31.04 -34.84 23.67
N THR A 25 31.47 -33.58 23.59
CA THR A 25 30.83 -32.47 24.32
C THR A 25 29.54 -32.04 23.63
N LEU A 26 29.55 -31.88 22.29
CA LEU A 26 28.36 -31.41 21.56
C LEU A 26 27.16 -32.37 21.68
N HIS A 27 27.41 -33.68 21.75
CA HIS A 27 26.37 -34.70 21.92
C HIS A 27 25.78 -34.70 23.34
N GLN A 28 26.60 -34.46 24.36
CA GLN A 28 26.14 -34.29 25.75
C GLN A 28 25.34 -32.99 25.94
N TRP A 29 25.75 -31.90 25.30
CA TRP A 29 24.98 -30.64 25.31
C TRP A 29 23.65 -30.76 24.56
N CYS A 30 23.60 -31.50 23.44
CA CYS A 30 22.34 -31.75 22.72
C CYS A 30 21.39 -32.67 23.49
N LEU A 31 21.90 -33.69 24.20
CA LEU A 31 21.07 -34.54 25.06
C LEU A 31 20.54 -33.77 26.27
N LEU A 32 21.36 -32.91 26.89
CA LEU A 32 20.93 -32.04 28.00
C LEU A 32 19.92 -30.96 27.55
N LEU A 33 20.04 -30.44 26.33
CA LEU A 33 19.04 -29.55 25.74
C LEU A 33 17.73 -30.28 25.41
N PHE A 34 17.79 -31.53 24.97
CA PHE A 34 16.59 -32.35 24.72
C PHE A 34 15.90 -32.79 26.02
N THR A 35 16.64 -33.14 27.07
CA THR A 35 16.06 -33.46 28.38
C THR A 35 15.58 -32.21 29.13
N ALA A 36 16.22 -31.05 28.94
CA ALA A 36 15.71 -29.78 29.44
C ALA A 36 14.46 -29.29 28.69
N LEU A 37 14.34 -29.52 27.37
CA LEU A 37 13.09 -29.24 26.64
C LEU A 37 11.97 -30.23 26.99
N ALA A 38 12.29 -31.48 27.32
CA ALA A 38 11.30 -32.46 27.77
C ALA A 38 10.78 -32.20 29.21
N PHE A 39 11.53 -31.45 30.03
CA PHE A 39 11.14 -31.09 31.41
C PHE A 39 10.49 -29.71 31.56
N VAL A 40 10.33 -28.94 30.47
CA VAL A 40 9.65 -27.63 30.49
C VAL A 40 8.26 -27.66 29.83
N LEU A 41 7.75 -28.84 29.48
CA LEU A 41 6.31 -29.01 29.33
C LEU A 41 5.73 -29.26 30.73
N PRO A 42 5.11 -28.26 31.40
CA PRO A 42 4.11 -28.64 32.37
C PRO A 42 3.08 -29.43 31.57
N ALA A 43 2.95 -30.72 31.87
CA ALA A 43 1.68 -31.40 31.69
C ALA A 43 0.68 -30.58 32.52
N GLN A 44 0.06 -29.56 31.90
CA GLN A 44 -1.13 -28.95 32.45
C GLN A 44 -2.21 -30.01 32.35
N GLY A 45 -2.25 -30.89 33.35
CA GLY A 45 -3.52 -31.41 33.78
C GLY A 45 -4.41 -30.21 34.04
N GLN A 46 -5.54 -30.13 33.33
CA GLN A 46 -6.63 -29.22 33.65
C GLN A 46 -7.08 -29.51 35.09
N GLY A 47 -6.42 -28.86 36.03
CA GLY A 47 -6.88 -28.76 37.39
C GLY A 47 -8.04 -27.79 37.39
N ASN A 48 -9.19 -28.23 37.91
CA ASN A 48 -10.39 -27.44 38.23
C ASN A 48 -10.12 -26.36 39.30
N LYS A 49 -9.00 -25.63 39.21
CA LYS A 49 -8.69 -24.52 40.09
C LYS A 49 -9.31 -23.25 39.48
N PRO A 50 -10.00 -22.44 40.28
CA PRO A 50 -10.55 -21.19 39.79
C PRO A 50 -9.43 -20.26 39.33
N LEU A 51 -9.69 -19.47 38.28
CA LEU A 51 -8.75 -18.48 37.79
C LEU A 51 -8.68 -17.31 38.78
N ASN A 52 -7.47 -16.86 39.12
CA ASN A 52 -7.27 -15.63 39.87
C ASN A 52 -7.46 -14.41 38.95
N ILE A 53 -8.72 -14.05 38.69
CA ILE A 53 -9.10 -12.94 37.78
C ILE A 53 -9.10 -11.62 38.54
N LYS A 54 -8.15 -10.74 38.23
CA LYS A 54 -8.01 -9.43 38.87
C LYS A 54 -8.74 -8.31 38.12
N SER A 55 -8.72 -8.32 36.79
CA SER A 55 -9.37 -7.31 35.94
C SER A 55 -10.85 -7.61 35.72
N ASP A 56 -11.61 -6.63 35.22
CA ASP A 56 -12.93 -6.92 34.67
C ASP A 56 -12.79 -7.79 33.43
N TYR A 57 -13.85 -8.52 33.08
CA TYR A 57 -13.80 -9.42 31.94
C TYR A 57 -15.17 -9.69 31.32
N LEU A 58 -15.17 -9.91 30.00
CA LEU A 58 -16.27 -10.49 29.24
C LEU A 58 -16.03 -12.00 29.11
N LEU A 59 -17.01 -12.82 29.48
CA LEU A 59 -16.96 -14.26 29.30
C LEU A 59 -17.81 -14.67 28.09
N VAL A 60 -17.18 -15.23 27.07
CA VAL A 60 -17.86 -15.81 25.92
C VAL A 60 -18.02 -17.31 26.15
N ILE A 61 -19.25 -17.81 26.13
CA ILE A 61 -19.54 -19.25 26.16
C ILE A 61 -20.13 -19.64 24.81
N ASN A 62 -19.33 -20.38 24.04
CA ASN A 62 -19.66 -20.84 22.71
C ASN A 62 -20.25 -22.25 22.79
N ALA A 63 -21.47 -22.46 22.29
CA ALA A 63 -22.07 -23.81 22.19
C ALA A 63 -21.27 -24.75 21.26
N TYR A 64 -20.41 -24.19 20.43
CA TYR A 64 -19.74 -24.88 19.35
C TYR A 64 -18.23 -25.00 19.61
N THR A 65 -17.57 -25.74 18.73
CA THR A 65 -16.14 -26.00 18.79
C THR A 65 -15.31 -24.79 18.39
N SER A 66 -14.06 -24.77 18.83
CA SER A 66 -13.12 -23.67 18.58
C SER A 66 -12.74 -23.51 17.11
N ASP A 67 -12.98 -24.53 16.29
CA ASP A 67 -12.75 -24.54 14.85
C ASP A 67 -13.99 -24.21 14.02
N ALA A 68 -15.15 -23.97 14.66
CA ALA A 68 -16.38 -23.66 13.95
C ALA A 68 -16.32 -22.25 13.31
N PRO A 69 -16.35 -22.12 11.96
CA PRO A 69 -16.12 -20.84 11.29
C PRO A 69 -17.12 -19.74 11.68
N TRP A 70 -18.38 -20.12 11.89
CA TRP A 70 -19.45 -19.16 12.19
C TRP A 70 -19.30 -18.54 13.59
N SER A 71 -18.88 -19.29 14.62
CA SER A 71 -18.59 -18.71 15.95
C SER A 71 -17.35 -17.84 15.90
N ASN A 72 -16.32 -18.27 15.18
CA ASN A 72 -15.07 -17.51 15.10
C ASN A 72 -15.27 -16.17 14.39
N ALA A 73 -16.15 -16.13 13.38
CA ALA A 73 -16.56 -14.89 12.73
C ALA A 73 -17.20 -13.87 13.70
N LEU A 74 -17.76 -14.32 14.83
CA LEU A 74 -18.26 -13.45 15.90
C LEU A 74 -17.20 -13.15 16.97
N ILE A 75 -16.46 -14.18 17.41
CA ILE A 75 -15.48 -14.08 18.50
C ILE A 75 -14.29 -13.19 18.11
N GLU A 76 -13.77 -13.30 16.88
CA GLU A 76 -12.59 -12.56 16.44
C GLU A 76 -12.78 -11.04 16.48
N PRO A 77 -13.87 -10.46 15.91
CA PRO A 77 -14.15 -9.04 16.05
C PRO A 77 -14.36 -8.61 17.51
N VAL A 78 -15.06 -9.40 18.32
CA VAL A 78 -15.29 -9.12 19.74
C VAL A 78 -13.98 -9.07 20.51
N GLN A 79 -13.08 -10.01 20.25
CA GLN A 79 -11.74 -10.01 20.83
C GLN A 79 -10.97 -8.74 20.49
N LYS A 80 -11.06 -8.28 19.23
CA LYS A 80 -10.42 -7.04 18.81
C LYS A 80 -11.02 -5.81 19.50
N TRP A 81 -12.33 -5.73 19.64
CA TRP A 81 -13.01 -4.60 20.30
C TRP A 81 -12.70 -4.54 21.79
N VAL A 82 -12.86 -5.66 22.50
CA VAL A 82 -12.61 -5.73 23.95
C VAL A 82 -11.12 -5.50 24.25
N SER A 83 -10.21 -6.00 23.43
CA SER A 83 -8.77 -5.73 23.62
C SER A 83 -8.39 -4.25 23.43
N ALA A 84 -9.23 -3.46 22.75
CA ALA A 84 -9.04 -2.02 22.62
C ALA A 84 -9.55 -1.25 23.85
N GLU A 85 -10.44 -1.84 24.65
CA GLU A 85 -10.88 -1.27 25.93
C GLU A 85 -9.85 -1.55 27.03
N GLN A 86 -9.34 -0.50 27.67
CA GLN A 86 -8.40 -0.65 28.78
C GLN A 86 -9.11 -1.25 30.01
N GLY A 87 -8.57 -2.36 30.52
CA GLY A 87 -8.99 -2.93 31.81
C GLY A 87 -10.04 -4.04 31.75
N VAL A 88 -10.48 -4.45 30.56
CA VAL A 88 -11.38 -5.59 30.36
C VAL A 88 -10.66 -6.72 29.62
N ALA A 89 -10.64 -7.93 30.19
CA ALA A 89 -10.13 -9.13 29.54
C ALA A 89 -11.26 -9.87 28.78
N LEU A 90 -10.91 -10.61 27.73
CA LEU A 90 -11.84 -11.54 27.07
C LEU A 90 -11.45 -12.98 27.39
N PHE A 91 -12.40 -13.77 27.87
CA PHE A 91 -12.24 -15.22 27.98
C PHE A 91 -13.27 -15.93 27.10
N VAL A 92 -12.85 -17.04 26.48
CA VAL A 92 -13.69 -17.84 25.58
C VAL A 92 -13.68 -19.28 26.05
N GLU A 93 -14.87 -19.85 26.23
CA GLU A 93 -15.09 -21.24 26.61
C GLU A 93 -15.96 -21.93 25.55
N HIS A 94 -15.68 -23.21 25.30
CA HIS A 94 -16.35 -24.00 24.27
C HIS A 94 -17.06 -25.20 24.88
N LEU A 95 -18.38 -25.28 24.71
CA LEU A 95 -19.20 -26.40 25.19
C LEU A 95 -19.05 -27.66 24.34
N ASN A 96 -18.76 -27.49 23.04
CA ASN A 96 -18.67 -28.59 22.08
C ASN A 96 -19.91 -29.48 22.08
N MET A 97 -21.11 -28.90 21.95
CA MET A 97 -22.40 -29.62 22.10
C MET A 97 -22.57 -30.84 21.18
N LEU A 98 -21.84 -30.93 20.07
CA LEU A 98 -21.85 -32.12 19.21
C LEU A 98 -21.22 -33.35 19.90
N MET A 99 -20.23 -33.15 20.77
CA MET A 99 -19.55 -34.20 21.53
C MET A 99 -20.39 -34.69 22.70
N ILE A 100 -21.19 -33.80 23.28
CA ILE A 100 -22.12 -34.12 24.36
C ILE A 100 -23.22 -35.02 23.82
N SER A 101 -23.48 -36.12 24.53
CA SER A 101 -24.46 -37.13 24.12
C SER A 101 -25.46 -37.45 25.22
N ASP A 102 -25.26 -36.94 26.44
CA ASP A 102 -26.13 -37.15 27.59
C ASP A 102 -25.97 -36.00 28.61
N THR A 103 -26.89 -35.96 29.58
CA THR A 103 -26.93 -34.95 30.64
C THR A 103 -25.75 -35.02 31.59
N VAL A 104 -25.19 -36.22 31.85
CA VAL A 104 -24.07 -36.41 32.78
C VAL A 104 -22.79 -35.78 32.21
N GLN A 105 -22.54 -35.98 30.92
CA GLN A 105 -21.43 -35.35 30.21
C GLN A 105 -21.60 -33.83 30.17
N PHE A 106 -22.82 -33.35 29.86
CA PHE A 106 -23.12 -31.93 29.88
C PHE A 106 -22.84 -31.31 31.25
N ASP A 107 -23.34 -31.92 32.33
CA ASP A 107 -23.15 -31.44 33.70
C ASP A 107 -21.68 -31.40 34.11
N LYS A 108 -20.85 -32.31 33.58
CA LYS A 108 -19.41 -32.30 33.82
C LYS A 108 -18.75 -31.10 33.14
N VAL A 109 -19.05 -30.84 31.86
CA VAL A 109 -18.52 -29.69 31.10
C VAL A 109 -18.99 -28.38 31.71
N LYS A 110 -20.29 -28.28 32.01
CA LYS A 110 -20.92 -27.15 32.68
C LYS A 110 -20.20 -26.80 33.99
N ARG A 111 -20.04 -27.76 34.89
CA ARG A 111 -19.35 -27.55 36.17
C ARG A 111 -17.89 -27.16 35.98
N ALA A 112 -17.18 -27.77 35.03
CA ALA A 112 -15.79 -27.43 34.77
C ALA A 112 -15.63 -25.96 34.34
N ILE A 113 -16.51 -25.47 33.45
CA ILE A 113 -16.51 -24.08 33.01
C ILE A 113 -16.89 -23.16 34.16
N LEU A 114 -18.04 -23.35 34.79
CA LEU A 114 -18.54 -22.43 35.82
C LEU A 114 -17.61 -22.35 37.04
N ASN A 115 -17.02 -23.47 37.47
CA ASN A 115 -16.06 -23.49 38.58
C ASN A 115 -14.76 -22.74 38.26
N LYS A 116 -14.36 -22.64 36.99
CA LYS A 116 -13.17 -21.88 36.58
C LYS A 116 -13.33 -20.38 36.86
N TYR A 117 -14.57 -19.89 36.91
CA TYR A 117 -14.94 -18.48 37.03
C TYR A 117 -15.74 -18.17 38.31
N SER A 118 -15.70 -19.05 39.32
CA SER A 118 -16.45 -18.89 40.57
C SER A 118 -16.01 -17.70 41.42
N ASP A 119 -14.75 -17.29 41.31
CA ASP A 119 -14.13 -16.33 42.23
C ASP A 119 -14.53 -14.87 42.00
N LYS A 120 -14.93 -14.53 40.77
CA LYS A 120 -15.35 -13.17 40.38
C LYS A 120 -16.42 -13.26 39.31
N ALA A 121 -17.54 -12.58 39.48
CA ALA A 121 -18.56 -12.46 38.44
C ALA A 121 -18.01 -11.75 37.19
N PRO A 122 -18.35 -12.22 35.98
CA PRO A 122 -18.01 -11.51 34.75
C PRO A 122 -18.77 -10.18 34.68
N LYS A 123 -18.18 -9.20 33.99
CA LYS A 123 -18.85 -7.94 33.69
C LYS A 123 -20.04 -8.14 32.76
N ALA A 124 -19.93 -9.13 31.89
CA ALA A 124 -21.01 -9.64 31.05
C ALA A 124 -20.72 -11.06 30.57
N VAL A 125 -21.78 -11.79 30.21
CA VAL A 125 -21.68 -13.10 29.57
C VAL A 125 -22.22 -13.00 28.15
N MET A 126 -21.43 -13.40 27.17
CA MET A 126 -21.85 -13.53 25.78
C MET A 126 -22.07 -15.01 25.46
N LEU A 127 -23.30 -15.37 25.14
CA LEU A 127 -23.72 -16.73 24.84
C LEU A 127 -23.85 -16.90 23.32
N LEU A 128 -23.17 -17.90 22.73
CA LEU A 128 -23.25 -18.16 21.28
C LEU A 128 -23.96 -19.47 20.99
N GLY A 129 -25.03 -19.40 20.20
CA GLY A 129 -25.90 -20.50 19.78
C GLY A 129 -27.00 -20.81 20.78
N ASN A 130 -28.18 -21.19 20.28
CA ASN A 130 -29.33 -21.54 21.13
C ASN A 130 -29.00 -22.57 22.26
N PRO A 131 -28.18 -23.63 22.05
CA PRO A 131 -27.85 -24.58 23.11
C PRO A 131 -27.12 -23.99 24.33
N SER A 132 -26.49 -22.81 24.20
CA SER A 132 -25.85 -22.14 25.33
C SER A 132 -26.84 -21.65 26.39
N LEU A 133 -28.14 -21.53 26.05
CA LEU A 133 -29.23 -21.23 26.99
C LEU A 133 -29.42 -22.28 28.08
N LEU A 134 -28.90 -23.49 27.91
CA LEU A 134 -28.86 -24.50 28.96
C LEU A 134 -28.16 -24.00 30.24
N LEU A 135 -27.31 -22.98 30.13
CA LEU A 135 -26.58 -22.40 31.26
C LEU A 135 -27.30 -21.24 31.94
N LYS A 136 -28.44 -20.76 31.41
CA LYS A 136 -29.13 -19.54 31.90
C LYS A 136 -29.39 -19.56 33.40
N ASP A 137 -29.85 -20.70 33.92
CA ASP A 137 -30.21 -20.88 35.32
C ASP A 137 -28.97 -20.97 36.21
N ASP A 138 -27.94 -21.71 35.76
CA ASP A 138 -26.69 -21.84 36.50
C ASP A 138 -25.87 -20.53 36.53
N ILE A 139 -25.86 -19.76 35.43
CA ILE A 139 -25.26 -18.41 35.35
C ILE A 139 -25.91 -17.49 36.38
N ARG A 140 -27.25 -17.50 36.43
CA ARG A 140 -28.01 -16.70 37.40
C ARG A 140 -27.74 -17.15 38.83
N ALA A 141 -27.72 -18.46 39.07
CA ALA A 141 -27.46 -19.02 40.39
C ALA A 141 -26.06 -18.68 40.90
N LEU A 142 -25.04 -18.66 40.02
CA LEU A 142 -23.65 -18.41 40.38
C LEU A 142 -23.34 -16.92 40.57
N TRP A 143 -23.84 -16.05 39.67
CA TRP A 143 -23.43 -14.64 39.62
C TRP A 143 -24.56 -13.64 39.89
N GLY A 144 -25.77 -14.09 40.21
CA GLY A 144 -26.91 -13.23 40.50
C GLY A 144 -27.64 -12.80 39.23
N ASP A 145 -27.42 -11.57 38.75
CA ASP A 145 -28.12 -11.02 37.58
C ASP A 145 -27.14 -10.39 36.56
N PRO A 146 -26.11 -11.13 36.13
CA PRO A 146 -25.12 -10.60 35.19
C PRO A 146 -25.78 -10.23 33.85
N PRO A 147 -25.34 -9.18 33.15
CA PRO A 147 -25.80 -8.91 31.79
C PRO A 147 -25.47 -10.07 30.85
N VAL A 148 -26.47 -10.54 30.10
CA VAL A 148 -26.34 -11.63 29.13
C VAL A 148 -26.60 -11.11 27.70
N ILE A 149 -25.63 -11.30 26.82
CA ILE A 149 -25.76 -11.03 25.38
C ILE A 149 -25.86 -12.37 24.66
N LEU A 150 -27.04 -12.71 24.14
CA LEU A 150 -27.24 -13.94 23.40
C LEU A 150 -27.15 -13.70 21.89
N CYS A 151 -26.21 -14.38 21.22
CA CYS A 151 -26.19 -14.50 19.78
C CYS A 151 -26.76 -15.86 19.37
N ALA A 152 -28.04 -15.89 19.00
CA ALA A 152 -28.80 -17.12 18.72
C ALA A 152 -29.34 -17.14 17.29
N GLU A 153 -29.38 -18.32 16.67
CA GLU A 153 -29.98 -18.49 15.36
C GLU A 153 -31.51 -18.32 15.40
N GLU A 154 -32.17 -19.00 16.33
CA GLU A 154 -33.63 -18.96 16.48
C GLU A 154 -34.07 -17.88 17.48
N ASP A 155 -35.25 -17.31 17.28
CA ASP A 155 -35.89 -16.33 18.19
C ASP A 155 -36.73 -16.97 19.30
N TYR A 156 -36.66 -18.29 19.43
CA TYR A 156 -37.32 -19.09 20.45
C TYR A 156 -36.36 -20.06 21.15
N PHE A 157 -36.84 -20.61 22.26
CA PHE A 157 -36.24 -21.74 22.95
C PHE A 157 -37.32 -22.78 23.28
N GLY A 158 -36.90 -23.93 23.82
CA GLY A 158 -37.81 -25.00 24.26
C GLY A 158 -37.20 -25.83 25.38
N PRO A 159 -37.69 -27.06 25.58
CA PRO A 159 -37.24 -27.92 26.69
C PRO A 159 -35.73 -28.20 26.62
N ASP A 160 -35.04 -28.16 27.75
CA ASP A 160 -33.58 -28.33 27.80
C ASP A 160 -33.08 -29.66 27.17
N SER A 161 -33.88 -30.74 27.25
CA SER A 161 -33.55 -32.05 26.69
C SER A 161 -33.29 -32.01 25.18
N VAL A 162 -34.03 -31.17 24.43
CA VAL A 162 -33.94 -31.12 22.96
C VAL A 162 -32.56 -30.70 22.47
N TYR A 163 -31.85 -29.87 23.24
CA TYR A 163 -30.50 -29.40 22.89
C TYR A 163 -29.43 -30.47 23.10
N ILE A 164 -29.62 -31.34 24.11
CA ILE A 164 -28.69 -32.44 24.42
C ILE A 164 -28.95 -33.62 23.47
N GLU A 165 -30.22 -33.96 23.27
CA GLU A 165 -30.67 -35.04 22.38
C GLU A 165 -30.61 -34.65 20.89
N LYS A 166 -30.42 -33.36 20.60
CA LYS A 166 -30.31 -32.78 19.24
C LYS A 166 -31.59 -32.96 18.44
N LEU A 167 -32.73 -32.81 19.10
CA LEU A 167 -34.06 -32.93 18.48
C LEU A 167 -34.59 -31.55 18.08
N PRO A 168 -35.38 -31.44 17.00
CA PRO A 168 -36.08 -30.21 16.67
C PRO A 168 -37.17 -29.89 17.69
N ILE A 169 -37.44 -28.61 17.90
CA ILE A 169 -38.52 -28.09 18.75
C ILE A 169 -39.78 -27.91 17.90
N PRO A 170 -40.86 -28.63 18.22
CA PRO A 170 -42.14 -28.43 17.55
C PRO A 170 -42.69 -27.02 17.74
N GLU A 171 -43.37 -26.49 16.72
CA GLU A 171 -43.97 -25.14 16.76
C GLU A 171 -44.81 -24.87 18.01
N GLY A 172 -45.57 -25.86 18.49
CA GLY A 172 -46.39 -25.74 19.69
C GLY A 172 -45.61 -25.70 21.02
N GLU A 173 -44.33 -26.06 21.01
CA GLU A 173 -43.44 -26.09 22.18
C GLU A 173 -42.45 -24.90 22.19
N ARG A 174 -42.47 -24.05 21.16
CA ARG A 174 -41.58 -22.89 21.04
C ARG A 174 -42.03 -21.79 21.98
N VAL A 175 -41.10 -21.35 22.83
CA VAL A 175 -41.29 -20.20 23.71
C VAL A 175 -40.41 -19.04 23.20
N PRO A 176 -40.97 -17.84 22.95
CA PRO A 176 -40.17 -16.71 22.46
C PRO A 176 -39.03 -16.31 23.42
N LEU A 177 -37.85 -15.99 22.89
CA LEU A 177 -36.71 -15.54 23.69
C LEU A 177 -36.99 -14.23 24.46
N SER A 178 -37.96 -13.42 24.00
CA SER A 178 -38.38 -12.21 24.69
C SER A 178 -38.90 -12.48 26.10
N THR A 179 -39.43 -13.68 26.38
CA THR A 179 -39.88 -14.05 27.74
C THR A 179 -38.73 -14.21 28.73
N LEU A 180 -37.48 -14.31 28.24
CA LEU A 180 -36.27 -14.46 29.05
C LEU A 180 -35.57 -13.13 29.33
N ALA A 181 -35.86 -12.06 28.58
CA ALA A 181 -35.16 -10.77 28.64
C ALA A 181 -35.11 -10.19 30.07
N ASP A 182 -36.29 -9.97 30.66
CA ASP A 182 -36.42 -9.45 32.03
C ASP A 182 -35.96 -10.47 33.07
N ARG A 183 -36.18 -11.77 32.80
CA ARG A 183 -35.86 -12.79 33.79
C ARG A 183 -34.35 -12.94 33.95
N TYR A 184 -33.56 -12.84 32.89
CA TYR A 184 -32.12 -13.17 32.93
C TYR A 184 -31.21 -11.99 32.57
N ASN A 185 -31.70 -10.74 32.68
CA ASN A 185 -30.96 -9.55 32.26
C ASN A 185 -30.34 -9.74 30.87
N MET A 186 -31.18 -10.06 29.87
CA MET A 186 -30.72 -10.58 28.60
C MET A 186 -31.16 -9.72 27.41
N THR A 187 -30.25 -9.51 26.47
CA THR A 187 -30.53 -9.03 25.11
C THR A 187 -30.13 -10.08 24.07
N VAL A 188 -30.72 -9.99 22.88
CA VAL A 188 -30.52 -10.96 21.79
C VAL A 188 -30.09 -10.25 20.52
N LEU A 189 -29.04 -10.78 19.88
CA LEU A 189 -28.69 -10.48 18.49
C LEU A 189 -28.88 -11.74 17.66
N GLN A 190 -29.89 -11.74 16.80
CA GLN A 190 -30.27 -12.94 16.07
C GLN A 190 -29.33 -13.19 14.88
N THR A 191 -28.75 -14.38 14.81
CA THR A 191 -27.91 -14.89 13.72
C THR A 191 -28.69 -15.81 12.77
N LYS A 192 -29.96 -15.48 12.52
CA LYS A 192 -30.88 -16.34 11.77
C LYS A 192 -30.40 -16.64 10.35
N MET A 193 -30.75 -17.84 9.89
CA MET A 193 -30.68 -18.20 8.47
C MET A 193 -31.95 -17.72 7.74
N PHE A 194 -31.94 -17.75 6.41
CA PHE A 194 -33.06 -17.30 5.58
C PHE A 194 -33.52 -18.39 4.60
N PRO A 195 -34.09 -19.51 5.08
CA PRO A 195 -34.32 -20.68 4.24
C PRO A 195 -35.25 -20.40 3.05
N LYS A 196 -36.28 -19.59 3.25
CA LYS A 196 -37.17 -19.16 2.16
C LYS A 196 -36.45 -18.35 1.08
N ASP A 197 -35.64 -17.37 1.48
CA ASP A 197 -34.87 -16.55 0.54
C ASP A 197 -33.82 -17.39 -0.21
N ASP A 198 -33.23 -18.40 0.45
CA ASP A 198 -32.31 -19.34 -0.18
C ASP A 198 -33.00 -20.24 -1.22
N ILE A 199 -34.26 -20.65 -1.00
CA ILE A 199 -35.04 -21.42 -1.98
C ILE A 199 -35.42 -20.57 -3.19
N GLU A 200 -35.86 -19.33 -2.98
CA GLU A 200 -36.12 -18.41 -4.09
C GLU A 200 -34.85 -18.06 -4.86
N LEU A 201 -33.71 -17.96 -4.15
CA LEU A 201 -32.42 -17.80 -4.79
C LEU A 201 -32.10 -19.01 -5.68
N LEU A 202 -32.27 -20.24 -5.20
CA LEU A 202 -32.05 -21.45 -5.99
C LEU A 202 -32.96 -21.50 -7.23
N LYS A 203 -34.24 -21.21 -7.10
CA LYS A 203 -35.19 -21.18 -8.23
C LYS A 203 -34.77 -20.17 -9.31
N ARG A 204 -34.17 -19.06 -8.92
CA ARG A 204 -33.66 -18.05 -9.85
C ARG A 204 -32.36 -18.48 -10.51
N MET A 205 -31.41 -18.98 -9.72
CA MET A 205 -30.07 -19.34 -10.19
C MET A 205 -30.07 -20.64 -10.99
N VAL A 206 -30.96 -21.58 -10.67
CA VAL A 206 -31.18 -22.85 -11.35
C VAL A 206 -32.65 -22.91 -11.82
N PRO A 207 -32.99 -22.31 -12.97
CA PRO A 207 -34.38 -22.18 -13.42
C PRO A 207 -35.12 -23.52 -13.62
N GLY A 208 -34.38 -24.60 -13.85
CA GLY A 208 -34.90 -25.96 -14.02
C GLY A 208 -35.04 -26.76 -12.72
N VAL A 209 -34.84 -26.14 -11.55
CA VAL A 209 -34.81 -26.86 -10.27
C VAL A 209 -36.11 -27.63 -10.01
N LYS A 210 -35.95 -28.91 -9.69
CA LYS A 210 -36.99 -29.86 -9.29
C LYS A 210 -36.70 -30.49 -7.94
N LYS A 211 -35.43 -30.49 -7.53
CA LYS A 211 -34.96 -31.08 -6.28
C LYS A 211 -34.11 -30.07 -5.51
N VAL A 212 -34.35 -29.96 -4.22
CA VAL A 212 -33.53 -29.20 -3.28
C VAL A 212 -32.91 -30.16 -2.27
N LEU A 213 -31.61 -30.04 -2.11
CA LEU A 213 -30.85 -30.76 -1.12
C LEU A 213 -30.37 -29.82 -0.04
N LEU A 214 -30.57 -30.20 1.21
CA LEU A 214 -29.93 -29.53 2.33
C LEU A 214 -28.84 -30.43 2.89
N ILE A 215 -27.60 -29.94 2.90
CA ILE A 215 -26.46 -30.60 3.52
C ILE A 215 -26.25 -30.01 4.92
N GLY A 216 -26.27 -30.89 5.93
CA GLY A 216 -26.10 -30.53 7.34
C GLY A 216 -25.41 -31.62 8.15
N ASP A 217 -25.56 -31.54 9.47
CA ASP A 217 -25.02 -32.51 10.42
C ASP A 217 -25.98 -32.78 11.57
N GLY A 218 -25.58 -33.66 12.49
CA GLY A 218 -26.36 -34.06 13.65
C GLY A 218 -26.50 -33.02 14.75
N ARG A 219 -26.05 -31.77 14.58
CA ARG A 219 -26.23 -30.73 15.62
C ARG A 219 -27.67 -30.28 15.66
N TYR A 220 -28.14 -29.92 16.86
CA TYR A 220 -29.48 -29.37 17.11
C TYR A 220 -29.92 -28.37 16.03
N ILE A 221 -29.09 -27.38 15.70
CA ILE A 221 -29.46 -26.32 14.77
C ILE A 221 -29.78 -26.84 13.36
N ASN A 222 -29.13 -27.91 12.90
CA ASN A 222 -29.41 -28.49 11.59
C ASN A 222 -30.61 -29.44 11.61
N GLN A 223 -30.86 -30.11 12.72
CA GLN A 223 -32.07 -30.89 12.91
C GLN A 223 -33.30 -29.97 12.97
N GLN A 224 -33.17 -28.83 13.64
CA GLN A 224 -34.15 -27.75 13.64
C GLN A 224 -34.37 -27.19 12.23
N LEU A 225 -33.28 -26.86 11.51
CA LEU A 225 -33.35 -26.37 10.14
C LEU A 225 -34.04 -27.37 9.20
N ASN A 226 -33.71 -28.67 9.29
CA ASN A 226 -34.38 -29.71 8.51
C ASN A 226 -35.90 -29.71 8.78
N TYR A 227 -36.28 -29.72 10.06
CA TYR A 227 -37.67 -29.73 10.48
C TYR A 227 -38.47 -28.52 9.94
N ASP A 228 -37.87 -27.34 10.01
CA ASP A 228 -38.50 -26.12 9.48
C ASP A 228 -38.53 -26.11 7.93
N MET A 229 -37.48 -26.64 7.29
CA MET A 229 -37.41 -26.79 5.84
C MET A 229 -38.46 -27.77 5.29
N GLU A 230 -38.64 -28.94 5.90
CA GLU A 230 -39.66 -29.92 5.47
C GLU A 230 -41.05 -29.28 5.40
N ARG A 231 -41.40 -28.46 6.40
CA ARG A 231 -42.67 -27.74 6.46
C ARG A 231 -42.75 -26.62 5.45
N LEU A 232 -41.69 -25.83 5.33
CA LEU A 232 -41.60 -24.75 4.35
C LEU A 232 -41.80 -25.31 2.93
N MET A 233 -41.10 -26.41 2.61
CA MET A 233 -41.19 -27.07 1.32
C MET A 233 -42.59 -27.64 1.08
N ALA A 234 -43.17 -28.35 2.05
CA ALA A 234 -44.52 -28.89 1.92
C ALA A 234 -45.60 -27.81 1.76
N LYS A 235 -45.43 -26.65 2.40
CA LYS A 235 -46.41 -25.57 2.41
C LYS A 235 -46.29 -24.62 1.21
N GLU A 236 -45.07 -24.23 0.85
CA GLU A 236 -44.83 -23.16 -0.14
C GLU A 236 -44.22 -23.68 -1.46
N TYR A 237 -43.63 -24.88 -1.46
CA TYR A 237 -42.92 -25.44 -2.61
C TYR A 237 -43.26 -26.93 -2.86
N PRO A 238 -44.55 -27.31 -2.92
CA PRO A 238 -44.97 -28.71 -3.01
C PRO A 238 -44.48 -29.43 -4.29
N ASP A 239 -44.16 -28.67 -5.34
CA ASP A 239 -43.65 -29.20 -6.61
C ASP A 239 -42.15 -29.52 -6.60
N LEU A 240 -41.42 -29.13 -5.54
CA LEU A 240 -40.00 -29.40 -5.37
C LEU A 240 -39.78 -30.60 -4.45
N GLU A 241 -38.99 -31.58 -4.89
CA GLU A 241 -38.53 -32.66 -4.02
C GLU A 241 -37.50 -32.12 -3.03
N TYR A 242 -37.66 -32.41 -1.75
CA TYR A 242 -36.73 -32.02 -0.70
C TYR A 242 -36.04 -33.23 -0.09
N ARG A 243 -34.73 -33.14 0.15
CA ARG A 243 -33.98 -34.15 0.90
C ARG A 243 -32.90 -33.52 1.78
N PHE A 244 -32.82 -33.99 3.02
CA PHE A 244 -31.74 -33.68 3.93
C PHE A 244 -30.65 -34.75 3.89
N LEU A 245 -29.40 -34.31 3.77
CA LEU A 245 -28.20 -35.13 3.77
C LEU A 245 -27.36 -34.73 4.98
N SER A 246 -27.17 -35.65 5.91
CA SER A 246 -26.64 -35.35 7.24
C SER A 246 -25.40 -36.18 7.56
N ALA A 247 -24.37 -35.53 8.12
CA ALA A 247 -23.20 -36.20 8.68
C ALA A 247 -23.52 -37.14 9.85
N ALA A 248 -24.75 -37.13 10.38
CA ALA A 248 -25.21 -38.10 11.37
C ALA A 248 -25.54 -39.46 10.75
N ASP A 249 -25.94 -39.48 9.48
CA ASP A 249 -26.55 -40.64 8.82
C ASP A 249 -25.68 -41.20 7.68
N MET A 250 -24.70 -40.44 7.19
CA MET A 250 -23.83 -40.85 6.08
C MET A 250 -22.40 -40.29 6.19
N SER A 251 -21.45 -40.94 5.50
CA SER A 251 -20.04 -40.52 5.46
C SER A 251 -19.79 -39.36 4.48
N LEU A 252 -18.63 -38.71 4.59
CA LEU A 252 -18.23 -37.67 3.64
C LEU A 252 -18.01 -38.25 2.24
N GLU A 253 -17.45 -39.45 2.14
CA GLU A 253 -17.22 -40.16 0.89
C GLU A 253 -18.55 -40.51 0.20
N GLU A 254 -19.54 -40.97 0.96
CA GLU A 254 -20.88 -41.24 0.45
C GLU A 254 -21.56 -39.96 -0.06
N LEU A 255 -21.42 -38.85 0.66
CA LEU A 255 -21.92 -37.55 0.22
C LEU A 255 -21.27 -37.11 -1.10
N ILE A 256 -19.94 -37.22 -1.21
CA ILE A 256 -19.19 -36.84 -2.42
C ILE A 256 -19.65 -37.68 -3.61
N ALA A 257 -19.67 -39.01 -3.45
CA ALA A 257 -20.09 -39.91 -4.52
C ALA A 257 -21.52 -39.62 -4.99
N TRP A 258 -22.40 -39.26 -4.06
CA TRP A 258 -23.77 -38.88 -4.38
C TRP A 258 -23.83 -37.54 -5.13
N LEU A 259 -23.10 -36.53 -4.66
CA LEU A 259 -23.04 -35.19 -5.26
C LEU A 259 -22.36 -35.17 -6.65
N GLU A 260 -21.53 -36.15 -6.98
CA GLU A 260 -20.95 -36.30 -8.33
C GLU A 260 -21.95 -36.80 -9.38
N THR A 261 -23.06 -37.41 -8.95
CA THR A 261 -24.05 -38.05 -9.84
C THR A 261 -25.33 -37.24 -10.04
N VAL A 262 -25.50 -36.13 -9.31
CA VAL A 262 -26.70 -35.28 -9.43
C VAL A 262 -26.72 -34.49 -10.73
N ASP A 263 -27.93 -34.35 -11.27
CA ASP A 263 -28.21 -33.45 -12.37
C ASP A 263 -28.19 -31.99 -11.88
N ILE A 264 -27.15 -31.27 -12.26
CA ILE A 264 -26.90 -29.88 -11.85
C ILE A 264 -27.92 -28.88 -12.41
N ASP A 265 -28.61 -29.24 -13.50
CA ASP A 265 -29.60 -28.35 -14.15
C ASP A 265 -30.97 -28.45 -13.48
N SER A 266 -31.22 -29.50 -12.70
CA SER A 266 -32.48 -29.74 -12.00
C SER A 266 -32.36 -29.89 -10.48
N THR A 267 -31.15 -29.81 -9.92
CA THR A 267 -30.90 -29.96 -8.48
C THR A 267 -30.22 -28.73 -7.89
N GLY A 268 -30.86 -28.10 -6.91
CA GLY A 268 -30.28 -27.05 -6.08
C GLY A 268 -29.68 -27.62 -4.80
N VAL A 269 -28.46 -27.20 -4.44
CA VAL A 269 -27.75 -27.69 -3.25
C VAL A 269 -27.51 -26.57 -2.27
N LEU A 270 -28.09 -26.69 -1.08
CA LEU A 270 -27.87 -25.82 0.08
C LEU A 270 -26.92 -26.49 1.07
N PHE A 271 -26.02 -25.72 1.65
CA PHE A 271 -25.03 -26.19 2.62
C PHE A 271 -25.08 -25.36 3.89
N SER A 272 -25.40 -26.01 5.01
CA SER A 272 -25.30 -25.40 6.34
C SER A 272 -23.95 -25.71 6.98
N SER A 273 -23.63 -26.99 7.15
CA SER A 273 -22.37 -27.45 7.76
C SER A 273 -22.19 -28.96 7.60
N TRP A 274 -20.97 -29.45 7.88
CA TRP A 274 -20.67 -30.87 7.88
C TRP A 274 -19.64 -31.20 8.97
N PHE A 275 -20.13 -31.38 10.20
CA PHE A 275 -19.31 -31.79 11.34
C PHE A 275 -19.53 -33.27 11.61
N SER A 276 -18.47 -34.06 11.49
CA SER A 276 -18.49 -35.50 11.78
C SER A 276 -17.49 -35.85 12.88
N LYS A 277 -17.80 -36.95 13.60
CA LYS A 277 -16.90 -37.57 14.56
C LYS A 277 -16.09 -38.64 13.82
N SER A 278 -14.79 -38.67 14.04
CA SER A 278 -13.90 -39.72 13.54
C SER A 278 -13.01 -40.22 14.66
N ASP A 279 -12.90 -41.53 14.83
CA ASP A 279 -11.98 -42.11 15.81
C ASP A 279 -10.59 -42.27 15.18
N ILE A 280 -9.63 -41.47 15.66
CA ILE A 280 -8.23 -41.52 15.22
C ILE A 280 -7.40 -42.03 16.40
N ALA A 281 -6.79 -43.21 16.23
CA ALA A 281 -5.95 -43.84 17.25
C ALA A 281 -6.62 -43.96 18.64
N GLY A 282 -7.92 -44.26 18.68
CA GLY A 282 -8.70 -44.39 19.92
C GLY A 282 -9.20 -43.06 20.52
N ASN A 283 -8.91 -41.93 19.88
CA ASN A 283 -9.45 -40.62 20.27
C ASN A 283 -10.51 -40.17 19.27
N THR A 284 -11.69 -39.80 19.77
CA THR A 284 -12.72 -39.17 18.93
C THR A 284 -12.31 -37.73 18.61
N VAL A 285 -12.01 -37.49 17.34
CA VAL A 285 -11.67 -36.18 16.78
C VAL A 285 -12.88 -35.63 16.02
N LEU A 286 -13.10 -34.33 16.11
CA LEU A 286 -14.11 -33.64 15.32
C LEU A 286 -13.49 -33.07 14.04
N ASN A 287 -14.13 -33.34 12.90
CA ASN A 287 -13.72 -32.74 11.63
C ASN A 287 -14.67 -31.60 11.23
N ALA A 288 -14.20 -30.36 11.36
CA ALA A 288 -14.95 -29.15 11.01
C ALA A 288 -14.63 -28.57 9.62
N ASN A 289 -13.59 -29.07 8.93
CA ASN A 289 -13.08 -28.46 7.69
C ASN A 289 -13.58 -29.13 6.41
N SER A 290 -14.41 -30.17 6.53
CA SER A 290 -14.98 -30.92 5.40
C SER A 290 -15.77 -30.06 4.41
N TYR A 291 -16.28 -28.90 4.84
CA TYR A 291 -16.95 -27.94 3.95
C TYR A 291 -16.09 -27.49 2.76
N ARG A 292 -14.75 -27.44 2.93
CA ARG A 292 -13.83 -27.06 1.85
C ARG A 292 -13.81 -28.11 0.74
N VAL A 293 -13.83 -29.39 1.12
CA VAL A 293 -13.87 -30.50 0.16
C VAL A 293 -15.19 -30.47 -0.62
N ILE A 294 -16.30 -30.35 0.10
CA ILE A 294 -17.65 -30.30 -0.49
C ILE A 294 -17.78 -29.10 -1.45
N SER A 295 -17.23 -27.93 -1.09
CA SER A 295 -17.32 -26.73 -1.93
C SER A 295 -16.56 -26.81 -3.26
N ASN A 296 -15.56 -27.69 -3.36
CA ASN A 296 -14.72 -27.85 -4.55
C ASN A 296 -15.32 -28.82 -5.58
N LEU A 297 -16.36 -29.58 -5.21
CA LEU A 297 -17.06 -30.48 -6.13
C LEU A 297 -17.68 -29.69 -7.28
N SER A 298 -17.80 -30.29 -8.46
CA SER A 298 -18.31 -29.61 -9.67
C SER A 298 -19.70 -29.01 -9.48
N VAL A 299 -20.59 -29.67 -8.73
CA VAL A 299 -21.95 -29.20 -8.44
C VAL A 299 -21.95 -27.80 -7.79
N PRO A 300 -22.80 -26.87 -8.24
CA PRO A 300 -23.05 -25.60 -7.56
C PRO A 300 -23.60 -25.79 -6.14
N VAL A 301 -22.84 -25.38 -5.13
CA VAL A 301 -23.26 -25.39 -3.72
C VAL A 301 -23.50 -23.98 -3.23
N PHE A 302 -24.66 -23.73 -2.63
CA PHE A 302 -25.06 -22.46 -2.02
C PHE A 302 -25.00 -22.57 -0.50
N ALA A 303 -24.48 -21.55 0.18
CA ALA A 303 -24.26 -21.54 1.62
C ALA A 303 -25.47 -20.96 2.37
N MET A 304 -25.86 -21.59 3.48
CA MET A 304 -26.88 -21.07 4.42
C MET A 304 -26.30 -20.07 5.42
N LYS A 305 -24.97 -20.07 5.60
CA LYS A 305 -24.24 -19.19 6.53
C LYS A 305 -23.08 -18.50 5.81
N ARG A 306 -22.94 -17.18 5.99
CA ARG A 306 -21.87 -16.40 5.32
C ARG A 306 -20.46 -16.88 5.69
N ALA A 307 -20.25 -17.30 6.94
CA ALA A 307 -18.94 -17.72 7.42
C ALA A 307 -18.36 -18.95 6.69
N VAL A 308 -19.21 -19.80 6.10
CA VAL A 308 -18.75 -20.92 5.26
C VAL A 308 -18.52 -20.52 3.81
N LEU A 309 -19.02 -19.35 3.36
CA LEU A 309 -18.80 -18.81 2.02
C LEU A 309 -17.41 -18.13 1.89
N GLU A 310 -17.01 -17.32 2.87
CA GLU A 310 -15.79 -16.46 2.79
C GLU A 310 -14.47 -17.26 2.62
N ASN A 311 -14.46 -18.58 2.87
CA ASN A 311 -13.28 -19.44 2.74
C ASN A 311 -13.56 -20.74 1.96
N SER A 312 -14.48 -20.71 0.99
CA SER A 312 -14.85 -21.87 0.20
C SER A 312 -15.12 -21.55 -1.26
N SER A 313 -15.26 -22.58 -2.09
CA SER A 313 -15.65 -22.46 -3.49
C SER A 313 -17.17 -22.53 -3.72
N MET A 314 -17.96 -22.26 -2.67
CA MET A 314 -19.42 -22.13 -2.77
C MET A 314 -19.80 -20.89 -3.57
N VAL A 315 -20.96 -20.95 -4.24
CA VAL A 315 -21.43 -19.93 -5.18
C VAL A 315 -21.88 -18.66 -4.46
N GLY A 316 -22.72 -18.82 -3.44
CA GLY A 316 -23.35 -17.71 -2.72
C GLY A 316 -24.47 -18.20 -1.81
N GLY A 317 -25.30 -17.28 -1.33
CA GLY A 317 -26.46 -17.55 -0.48
C GLY A 317 -27.12 -16.27 0.02
N CYS A 318 -28.19 -16.41 0.79
CA CYS A 318 -28.94 -15.31 1.39
C CYS A 318 -28.56 -15.14 2.86
N PHE A 319 -27.96 -14.00 3.23
CA PHE A 319 -27.43 -13.80 4.59
C PHE A 319 -27.94 -12.52 5.23
N LEU A 320 -27.76 -12.40 6.55
CA LEU A 320 -27.90 -11.11 7.23
C LEU A 320 -26.84 -10.12 6.71
N ASP A 321 -27.18 -8.83 6.74
CA ASP A 321 -26.22 -7.78 6.41
C ASP A 321 -25.16 -7.66 7.51
N LYS A 322 -23.90 -7.85 7.14
CA LYS A 322 -22.74 -7.87 8.04
C LYS A 322 -22.58 -6.53 8.76
N THR A 323 -22.69 -5.43 8.04
CA THR A 323 -22.40 -4.09 8.58
C THR A 323 -23.32 -3.74 9.76
N PRO A 324 -24.66 -3.69 9.61
CA PRO A 324 -25.55 -3.35 10.71
C PRO A 324 -25.47 -4.37 11.84
N PHE A 325 -25.33 -5.67 11.55
CA PHE A 325 -25.21 -6.69 12.59
C PHE A 325 -23.98 -6.46 13.50
N PHE A 326 -22.79 -6.28 12.93
CA PHE A 326 -21.58 -6.05 13.73
C PHE A 326 -21.58 -4.68 14.41
N THR A 327 -22.21 -3.65 13.81
CA THR A 327 -22.43 -2.36 14.48
C THR A 327 -23.29 -2.52 15.73
N HIS A 328 -24.43 -3.22 15.63
CA HIS A 328 -25.30 -3.47 16.79
C HIS A 328 -24.61 -4.35 17.84
N LEU A 329 -23.84 -5.37 17.42
CA LEU A 329 -23.10 -6.21 18.35
C LEU A 329 -22.06 -5.40 19.13
N GLN A 330 -21.28 -4.57 18.45
CA GLN A 330 -20.30 -3.70 19.08
C GLN A 330 -20.96 -2.74 20.08
N GLN A 331 -22.01 -2.04 19.65
CA GLN A 331 -22.75 -1.10 20.51
C GLN A 331 -23.36 -1.78 21.73
N THR A 332 -23.86 -3.01 21.57
CA THR A 332 -24.42 -3.80 22.68
C THR A 332 -23.34 -4.13 23.71
N ILE A 333 -22.17 -4.60 23.24
CA ILE A 333 -21.04 -4.91 24.11
C ILE A 333 -20.57 -3.65 24.84
N GLU A 334 -20.33 -2.54 24.13
CA GLU A 334 -19.93 -1.26 24.71
C GLU A 334 -20.94 -0.77 25.76
N SER A 335 -22.24 -0.85 25.47
CA SER A 335 -23.30 -0.42 26.39
C SER A 335 -23.33 -1.25 27.67
N VAL A 336 -23.21 -2.57 27.54
CA VAL A 336 -23.15 -3.49 28.68
C VAL A 336 -21.87 -3.27 29.50
N LEU A 337 -20.72 -3.08 28.84
CA LEU A 337 -19.46 -2.75 29.51
C LEU A 337 -19.50 -1.35 30.17
N ALA A 338 -20.39 -0.46 29.73
CA ALA A 338 -20.72 0.79 30.41
C ALA A 338 -21.74 0.63 31.56
N ASN A 339 -22.10 -0.60 31.94
CA ASN A 339 -23.07 -0.98 32.97
C ASN A 339 -24.55 -0.72 32.61
N THR A 340 -24.89 -0.63 31.32
CA THR A 340 -26.29 -0.67 30.90
C THR A 340 -26.83 -2.09 31.11
N PRO A 341 -27.96 -2.29 31.81
CA PRO A 341 -28.59 -3.60 31.89
C PRO A 341 -28.93 -4.13 30.50
N ALA A 342 -28.56 -5.37 30.21
CA ALA A 342 -28.83 -5.96 28.89
C ALA A 342 -30.34 -6.08 28.61
N ARG A 343 -31.18 -6.27 29.63
CA ARG A 343 -32.65 -6.23 29.48
C ARG A 343 -33.20 -4.94 28.84
N ASP A 344 -32.48 -3.81 29.01
CA ASP A 344 -32.90 -2.50 28.50
C ASP A 344 -32.43 -2.28 27.05
N ILE A 345 -31.57 -3.17 26.52
CA ILE A 345 -31.05 -3.11 25.16
C ILE A 345 -32.01 -3.88 24.23
N PRO A 346 -32.63 -3.22 23.24
CA PRO A 346 -33.55 -3.88 22.32
C PRO A 346 -32.91 -5.03 21.55
N PHE A 347 -33.68 -6.09 21.31
CA PHE A 347 -33.22 -7.21 20.50
C PHE A 347 -32.94 -6.74 19.07
N TYR A 348 -31.86 -7.22 18.48
CA TYR A 348 -31.56 -7.01 17.08
C TYR A 348 -31.96 -8.24 16.27
N ILE A 349 -33.01 -8.09 15.46
CA ILE A 349 -33.50 -9.10 14.52
C ILE A 349 -33.19 -8.62 13.10
N PRO A 350 -32.37 -9.33 12.31
CA PRO A 350 -32.08 -8.95 10.94
C PRO A 350 -33.38 -8.85 10.11
N PRO A 351 -33.70 -7.68 9.51
CA PRO A 351 -35.00 -7.45 8.90
C PRO A 351 -35.16 -8.13 7.53
N LYS A 352 -34.05 -8.32 6.79
CA LYS A 352 -34.07 -8.88 5.43
C LYS A 352 -32.81 -9.68 5.14
N ALA A 353 -32.93 -10.64 4.24
CA ALA A 353 -31.79 -11.31 3.63
C ALA A 353 -31.09 -10.40 2.62
N VAL A 354 -29.80 -10.64 2.42
CA VAL A 354 -28.96 -10.01 1.42
C VAL A 354 -28.31 -11.12 0.59
N PRO A 355 -28.73 -11.29 -0.68
CA PRO A 355 -28.06 -12.20 -1.60
C PRO A 355 -26.59 -11.81 -1.74
N THR A 356 -25.69 -12.73 -1.41
CA THR A 356 -24.25 -12.51 -1.50
C THR A 356 -23.59 -13.68 -2.22
N PHE A 357 -22.71 -13.38 -3.17
CA PHE A 357 -22.00 -14.37 -3.97
C PHE A 357 -20.50 -14.22 -3.85
N SER A 358 -19.79 -15.34 -3.93
CA SER A 358 -18.36 -15.32 -4.23
C SER A 358 -18.19 -15.07 -5.72
N TYR A 359 -17.67 -13.90 -6.11
CA TYR A 359 -17.44 -13.56 -7.51
C TYR A 359 -16.60 -14.62 -8.26
N PRO A 360 -15.44 -15.09 -7.75
CA PRO A 360 -14.66 -16.11 -8.45
C PRO A 360 -15.41 -17.45 -8.53
N SER A 361 -16.08 -17.88 -7.45
CA SER A 361 -16.81 -19.16 -7.45
C SER A 361 -18.01 -19.13 -8.38
N LEU A 362 -18.76 -18.02 -8.43
CA LEU A 362 -19.90 -17.81 -9.32
C LEU A 362 -19.51 -18.06 -10.78
N LEU A 363 -18.42 -17.43 -11.24
CA LEU A 363 -17.92 -17.59 -12.61
C LEU A 363 -17.36 -18.98 -12.86
N LEU A 364 -16.64 -19.55 -11.88
CA LEU A 364 -16.09 -20.92 -11.98
C LEU A 364 -17.19 -21.96 -12.17
N LYS A 365 -18.36 -21.73 -11.56
CA LYS A 365 -19.55 -22.59 -11.67
C LYS A 365 -20.44 -22.29 -12.88
N GLY A 366 -19.99 -21.43 -13.79
CA GLY A 366 -20.68 -21.14 -15.04
C GLY A 366 -21.85 -20.16 -14.94
N PHE A 367 -22.05 -19.52 -13.79
CA PHE A 367 -23.08 -18.49 -13.63
C PHE A 367 -22.58 -17.12 -14.11
N SER A 368 -23.51 -16.32 -14.63
CA SER A 368 -23.28 -14.91 -14.93
C SER A 368 -23.84 -14.00 -13.84
N ILE A 369 -23.30 -12.78 -13.76
CA ILE A 369 -23.78 -11.75 -12.82
C ILE A 369 -25.24 -11.38 -13.12
N ASP A 370 -25.66 -11.45 -14.38
CA ASP A 370 -27.00 -11.06 -14.82
C ASP A 370 -28.08 -12.04 -14.33
N GLN A 371 -27.70 -13.28 -14.00
CA GLN A 371 -28.60 -14.25 -13.38
C GLN A 371 -28.87 -13.93 -11.90
N CYS A 372 -27.95 -13.25 -11.23
CA CYS A 372 -28.06 -12.93 -9.81
C CYS A 372 -29.26 -12.00 -9.53
N PRO A 373 -29.87 -12.08 -8.34
CA PRO A 373 -30.87 -11.10 -7.91
C PRO A 373 -30.36 -9.64 -7.99
N PRO A 374 -31.23 -8.65 -8.24
CA PRO A 374 -30.87 -7.25 -8.08
C PRO A 374 -30.38 -6.96 -6.66
N ALA A 375 -29.47 -5.99 -6.50
CA ALA A 375 -28.86 -5.62 -5.22
C ALA A 375 -28.01 -6.71 -4.54
N SER A 376 -27.60 -7.75 -5.27
CA SER A 376 -26.66 -8.75 -4.77
C SER A 376 -25.30 -8.16 -4.42
N GLN A 377 -24.71 -8.61 -3.30
CA GLN A 377 -23.34 -8.31 -2.91
C GLN A 377 -22.37 -9.34 -3.50
N PHE A 378 -21.16 -8.93 -3.83
CA PHE A 378 -20.13 -9.82 -4.39
C PHE A 378 -18.85 -9.73 -3.58
N ILE A 379 -18.44 -10.88 -3.03
CA ILE A 379 -17.15 -11.07 -2.37
C ILE A 379 -16.08 -11.23 -3.45
N ASP A 380 -14.91 -10.61 -3.24
CA ASP A 380 -13.76 -10.67 -4.13
C ASP A 380 -14.03 -10.26 -5.58
N ARG A 381 -15.03 -9.41 -5.80
CA ARG A 381 -15.24 -8.77 -7.11
C ARG A 381 -14.09 -7.79 -7.37
N PRO A 382 -13.31 -7.98 -8.44
CA PRO A 382 -12.17 -7.11 -8.72
C PRO A 382 -12.66 -5.67 -8.93
N THR A 383 -12.03 -4.74 -8.24
CA THR A 383 -12.28 -3.30 -8.45
C THR A 383 -11.86 -2.88 -9.86
N PHE A 384 -12.38 -1.74 -10.33
CA PHE A 384 -11.97 -1.17 -11.62
C PHE A 384 -10.45 -1.06 -11.74
N TYR A 385 -9.78 -0.66 -10.66
CA TYR A 385 -8.32 -0.59 -10.59
C TYR A 385 -7.68 -1.96 -10.75
N GLN A 386 -8.13 -2.98 -10.02
CA GLN A 386 -7.59 -4.34 -10.12
C GLN A 386 -7.79 -4.92 -11.53
N ARG A 387 -8.96 -4.69 -12.15
CA ARG A 387 -9.26 -5.14 -13.51
C ARG A 387 -8.38 -4.47 -14.56
N ASN A 388 -8.10 -3.18 -14.41
CA ASN A 388 -7.38 -2.37 -15.39
C ASN A 388 -5.93 -2.05 -14.96
N LYS A 389 -5.39 -2.74 -13.96
CA LYS A 389 -4.06 -2.44 -13.38
C LYS A 389 -2.97 -2.41 -14.45
N ALA A 390 -2.98 -3.40 -15.36
CA ALA A 390 -2.03 -3.46 -16.47
C ALA A 390 -2.15 -2.25 -17.41
N LEU A 391 -3.37 -1.86 -17.77
CA LEU A 391 -3.64 -0.71 -18.65
C LEU A 391 -3.23 0.62 -17.99
N ILE A 392 -3.50 0.78 -16.69
CA ILE A 392 -3.13 1.97 -15.92
C ILE A 392 -1.60 2.07 -15.82
N ILE A 393 -0.91 0.97 -15.51
CA ILE A 393 0.55 0.93 -15.45
C ILE A 393 1.15 1.20 -16.82
N SER A 394 0.66 0.56 -17.89
CA SER A 394 1.17 0.78 -19.24
C SER A 394 0.95 2.22 -19.70
N GLY A 395 -0.21 2.81 -19.38
CA GLY A 395 -0.50 4.22 -19.67
C GLY A 395 0.44 5.16 -18.93
N GLY A 396 0.72 4.88 -17.65
CA GLY A 396 1.67 5.64 -16.84
C GLY A 396 3.09 5.59 -17.40
N VAL A 397 3.56 4.40 -17.79
CA VAL A 397 4.89 4.22 -18.41
C VAL A 397 4.98 4.96 -19.75
N LEU A 398 3.93 4.88 -20.58
CA LEU A 398 3.89 5.58 -21.87
C LEU A 398 3.94 7.11 -21.68
N MET A 399 3.21 7.63 -20.69
CA MET A 399 3.22 9.06 -20.37
C MET A 399 4.58 9.52 -19.84
N ALA A 400 5.23 8.73 -18.98
CA ALA A 400 6.57 9.03 -18.49
C ALA A 400 7.61 9.02 -19.63
N ALA A 401 7.52 8.05 -20.54
CA ALA A 401 8.39 7.98 -21.72
C ALA A 401 8.18 9.19 -22.64
N LEU A 402 6.92 9.62 -22.84
CA LEU A 402 6.61 10.82 -23.62
C LEU A 402 7.19 12.09 -22.98
N LEU A 403 7.03 12.25 -21.67
CA LEU A 403 7.60 13.40 -20.94
C LEU A 403 9.13 13.39 -20.99
N PHE A 404 9.76 12.23 -20.84
CA PHE A 404 11.20 12.07 -20.96
C PHE A 404 11.69 12.41 -22.37
N PHE A 405 10.97 11.97 -23.41
CA PHE A 405 11.26 12.30 -24.80
C PHE A 405 11.15 13.81 -25.05
N LEU A 406 10.08 14.46 -24.58
CA LEU A 406 9.89 15.91 -24.69
C LEU A 406 11.00 16.67 -23.97
N TYR A 407 11.38 16.23 -22.76
CA TYR A 407 12.49 16.80 -22.01
C TYR A 407 13.82 16.68 -22.74
N MET A 408 14.16 15.49 -23.25
CA MET A 408 15.39 15.27 -24.02
C MET A 408 15.41 16.07 -25.31
N HIS A 409 14.29 16.14 -26.02
CA HIS A 409 14.15 16.95 -27.23
C HIS A 409 14.36 18.43 -26.96
N HIS A 410 13.75 18.95 -25.89
CA HIS A 410 13.95 20.32 -25.45
C HIS A 410 15.41 20.59 -25.09
N ARG A 411 16.04 19.69 -24.30
CA ARG A 411 17.45 19.79 -23.90
C ARG A 411 18.39 19.83 -25.11
N VAL A 412 18.20 18.94 -26.08
CA VAL A 412 19.01 18.90 -27.31
C VAL A 412 18.83 20.19 -28.11
N ARG A 413 17.60 20.71 -28.25
CA ARG A 413 17.35 21.98 -28.95
C ARG A 413 18.02 23.16 -28.24
N SER A 414 17.94 23.25 -26.93
CA SER A 414 18.58 24.31 -26.15
C SER A 414 20.11 24.26 -26.28
N LEU A 415 20.70 23.05 -26.22
CA LEU A 415 22.15 22.87 -26.40
C LEU A 415 22.61 23.27 -27.81
N LYS A 416 21.84 22.95 -28.85
CA LYS A 416 22.15 23.37 -30.23
C LYS A 416 22.16 24.89 -30.37
N LYS A 417 21.14 25.56 -29.84
CA LYS A 417 21.06 27.04 -29.85
C LYS A 417 22.24 27.69 -29.12
N LEU A 418 22.65 27.13 -27.99
CA LEU A 418 23.79 27.65 -27.22
C LEU A 418 25.10 27.50 -27.99
N ASN A 419 25.33 26.33 -28.60
CA ASN A 419 26.53 26.08 -29.40
C ASN A 419 26.60 26.97 -30.64
N GLU A 420 25.46 27.23 -31.30
CA GLU A 420 25.39 28.16 -32.44
C GLU A 420 25.72 29.59 -32.03
N ALA A 421 25.18 30.07 -30.90
CA ALA A 421 25.50 31.40 -30.39
C ALA A 421 26.98 31.55 -30.00
N GLN A 422 27.57 30.52 -29.38
CA GLN A 422 29.00 30.51 -29.05
C GLN A 422 29.88 30.55 -30.30
N ARG A 423 29.53 29.77 -31.34
CA ARG A 423 30.27 29.79 -32.61
C ARG A 423 30.23 31.18 -33.27
N GLN A 424 29.05 31.80 -33.31
CA GLN A 424 28.91 33.15 -33.86
C GLN A 424 29.74 34.19 -33.10
N GLN A 425 29.81 34.10 -31.76
CA GLN A 425 30.67 35.00 -30.97
C GLN A 425 32.16 34.81 -31.27
N VAL A 426 32.62 33.57 -31.43
CA VAL A 426 34.03 33.28 -31.75
C VAL A 426 34.38 33.78 -33.15
N GLU A 427 33.51 33.56 -34.13
CA GLU A 427 33.71 34.05 -35.51
C GLU A 427 33.75 35.58 -35.56
N ALA A 428 32.79 36.27 -34.92
CA ALA A 428 32.76 37.73 -34.88
C ALA A 428 34.02 38.32 -34.19
N ASN A 429 34.47 37.73 -33.09
CA ASN A 429 35.71 38.17 -32.42
C ASN A 429 36.94 37.96 -33.30
N ARG A 430 37.00 36.85 -34.04
CA ARG A 430 38.09 36.57 -34.99
C ARG A 430 38.10 37.56 -36.15
N GLU A 431 36.94 37.91 -36.69
CA GLU A 431 36.82 38.94 -37.74
C GLU A 431 37.27 40.31 -37.23
N LEU A 432 36.84 40.72 -36.03
CA LEU A 432 37.25 41.99 -35.44
C LEU A 432 38.77 42.07 -35.18
N ALA A 433 39.37 40.99 -34.67
CA ALA A 433 40.83 40.92 -34.50
C ALA A 433 41.56 41.06 -35.84
N ASN A 434 41.08 40.36 -36.88
CA ASN A 434 41.66 40.42 -38.22
C ASN A 434 41.53 41.81 -38.86
N LEU A 435 40.39 42.49 -38.65
CA LEU A 435 40.20 43.87 -39.10
C LEU A 435 41.14 44.84 -38.39
N PHE A 436 41.32 44.67 -37.07
CA PHE A 436 42.18 45.52 -36.26
C PHE A 436 43.65 45.42 -36.69
N ASP A 437 44.15 44.20 -36.91
CA ASP A 437 45.55 43.98 -37.32
C ASP A 437 45.85 44.44 -38.74
N ASN A 438 44.88 44.33 -39.65
CA ASN A 438 45.03 44.74 -41.06
C ASN A 438 44.64 46.20 -41.34
N MET A 439 44.40 47.03 -40.32
CA MET A 439 44.13 48.45 -40.55
C MET A 439 45.31 49.11 -41.29
N PRO A 440 45.06 49.92 -42.34
CA PRO A 440 46.12 50.52 -43.16
C PRO A 440 46.91 51.63 -42.42
N ILE A 441 46.37 52.11 -41.30
CA ILE A 441 46.95 53.11 -40.42
C ILE A 441 47.62 52.42 -39.23
N ALA A 442 48.75 52.96 -38.78
CA ALA A 442 49.40 52.49 -37.57
C ALA A 442 48.61 53.03 -36.36
N TYR A 443 48.29 52.17 -35.40
CA TYR A 443 47.53 52.51 -34.20
C TYR A 443 48.28 52.07 -32.95
N MET A 444 48.26 52.94 -31.93
CA MET A 444 48.63 52.59 -30.57
C MET A 444 47.65 53.13 -29.55
N LYS A 445 47.54 52.43 -28.43
CA LYS A 445 46.95 52.91 -27.19
C LYS A 445 48.04 53.01 -26.14
N ALA A 446 48.25 54.21 -25.62
CA ALA A 446 49.26 54.47 -24.62
C ALA A 446 48.63 54.96 -23.31
N LYS A 447 49.25 54.59 -22.19
CA LYS A 447 48.94 55.09 -20.85
C LYS A 447 49.88 56.25 -20.54
N LEU A 448 49.35 57.35 -20.03
CA LEU A 448 50.14 58.52 -19.64
C LEU A 448 50.82 58.27 -18.28
N LEU A 449 52.14 58.38 -18.23
CA LEU A 449 52.94 58.21 -17.02
C LEU A 449 53.29 59.59 -16.43
N HIS A 450 53.06 59.76 -15.14
CA HIS A 450 53.24 61.04 -14.43
C HIS A 450 54.49 60.99 -13.53
N ASP A 451 55.23 62.08 -13.46
CA ASP A 451 56.36 62.26 -12.54
C ASP A 451 55.89 62.58 -11.10
N PRO A 452 56.81 62.59 -10.10
CA PRO A 452 56.46 62.88 -8.71
C PRO A 452 55.91 64.31 -8.49
N SER A 453 56.07 65.22 -9.45
CA SER A 453 55.50 66.58 -9.41
C SER A 453 54.09 66.67 -10.01
N GLY A 454 53.58 65.56 -10.56
CA GLY A 454 52.23 65.44 -11.12
C GLY A 454 52.15 65.76 -12.61
N GLU A 455 53.29 65.99 -13.28
CA GLU A 455 53.35 66.29 -14.71
C GLU A 455 53.54 65.01 -15.54
N ILE A 456 52.91 64.92 -16.72
CA ILE A 456 53.12 63.76 -17.61
C ILE A 456 54.58 63.80 -18.11
N ALA A 457 55.34 62.75 -17.83
CA ALA A 457 56.75 62.66 -18.14
C ALA A 457 57.06 61.63 -19.25
N ASP A 458 56.21 60.62 -19.41
CA ASP A 458 56.38 59.59 -20.46
C ASP A 458 55.04 58.88 -20.80
N LEU A 459 55.08 57.91 -21.73
CA LEU A 459 53.96 57.12 -22.23
C LEU A 459 54.28 55.61 -22.16
N GLU A 460 53.37 54.77 -21.66
CA GLU A 460 53.46 53.30 -21.74
C GLU A 460 52.51 52.78 -22.82
N ILE A 461 53.03 52.27 -23.94
CA ILE A 461 52.24 51.73 -25.04
C ILE A 461 51.72 50.34 -24.66
N CYS A 462 50.39 50.22 -24.56
CA CYS A 462 49.69 49.05 -24.02
C CYS A 462 49.01 48.17 -25.07
N ARG A 463 48.67 48.73 -26.24
CA ARG A 463 48.06 47.97 -27.34
C ARG A 463 48.44 48.61 -28.66
N THR A 464 48.82 47.80 -29.64
CA THR A 464 49.20 48.24 -30.98
C THR A 464 48.55 47.34 -32.01
N ASN A 465 48.41 47.82 -33.24
CA ASN A 465 48.10 46.95 -34.38
C ASN A 465 49.37 46.55 -35.15
N GLY A 466 49.26 45.54 -36.02
CA GLY A 466 50.41 45.05 -36.80
C GLY A 466 51.11 46.14 -37.62
N ARG A 467 50.37 47.15 -38.11
CA ARG A 467 50.92 48.29 -38.86
C ARG A 467 51.80 49.20 -37.99
N PHE A 468 51.44 49.46 -36.74
CA PHE A 468 52.27 50.24 -35.81
C PHE A 468 53.58 49.52 -35.49
N ILE A 469 53.50 48.21 -35.19
CA ILE A 469 54.68 47.39 -34.91
C ILE A 469 55.65 47.42 -36.10
N THR A 470 55.12 47.29 -37.33
CA THR A 470 55.91 47.32 -38.56
C THR A 470 56.61 48.68 -38.77
N ASN A 471 55.92 49.79 -38.49
CA ASN A 471 56.42 51.12 -38.80
C ASN A 471 57.41 51.66 -37.75
N PHE A 472 57.14 51.43 -36.46
CA PHE A 472 57.86 52.09 -35.37
C PHE A 472 58.67 51.12 -34.51
N ALA A 473 58.15 49.93 -34.21
CA ALA A 473 58.80 49.02 -33.27
C ALA A 473 59.84 48.07 -33.91
N ARG A 474 59.94 48.05 -35.27
CA ARG A 474 60.94 47.34 -36.11
C ARG A 474 61.62 46.13 -35.42
N SER A 475 60.84 45.17 -34.94
CA SER A 475 61.27 43.91 -34.31
C SER A 475 62.02 43.99 -32.96
N ILE A 476 61.67 44.93 -32.07
CA ILE A 476 62.02 44.86 -30.64
C ILE A 476 60.94 44.01 -29.93
N GLU A 477 61.30 42.82 -29.40
CA GLU A 477 60.38 41.96 -28.63
C GLU A 477 60.19 42.47 -27.20
N SER A 478 59.19 43.33 -26.98
CA SER A 478 58.67 43.65 -25.65
C SER A 478 57.16 43.86 -25.74
N ASP A 479 56.39 43.27 -24.82
CA ASP A 479 54.92 43.43 -24.77
C ASP A 479 54.47 44.84 -24.34
N ARG A 480 55.41 45.68 -23.90
CA ARG A 480 55.18 47.05 -23.43
C ARG A 480 56.37 47.91 -23.80
N TYR A 481 56.08 49.06 -24.42
CA TYR A 481 57.10 50.00 -24.86
C TYR A 481 56.92 51.32 -24.12
N LEU A 482 58.01 51.91 -23.63
CA LEU A 482 57.98 53.30 -23.19
C LEU A 482 58.12 54.23 -24.39
N GLY A 483 57.43 55.37 -24.37
CA GLY A 483 57.50 56.38 -25.43
C GLY A 483 58.92 56.88 -25.63
N SER A 484 59.66 57.06 -24.53
CA SER A 484 61.07 57.43 -24.54
C SER A 484 61.98 56.44 -25.27
N GLU A 485 61.67 55.15 -25.24
CA GLU A 485 62.46 54.12 -25.91
C GLU A 485 62.20 54.08 -27.43
N LEU A 486 60.98 54.42 -27.87
CA LEU A 486 60.58 54.32 -29.28
C LEU A 486 60.71 55.62 -30.07
N PHE A 487 60.61 56.77 -29.41
CA PHE A 487 60.58 58.07 -30.08
C PHE A 487 61.79 58.97 -29.74
N ASP A 488 62.65 58.57 -28.81
CA ASP A 488 63.89 59.28 -28.41
C ASP A 488 63.75 60.82 -28.43
N GLY A 489 64.52 61.55 -29.25
CA GLY A 489 64.44 63.02 -29.36
C GLY A 489 63.11 63.59 -29.86
N ASP A 490 62.32 62.78 -30.56
CA ASP A 490 61.00 63.12 -31.12
C ASP A 490 59.86 62.95 -30.09
N LEU A 491 60.16 62.39 -28.92
CA LEU A 491 59.20 62.18 -27.82
C LEU A 491 58.65 63.49 -27.26
N SER A 492 59.49 64.54 -27.15
CA SER A 492 59.12 65.80 -26.49
C SER A 492 57.87 66.46 -27.11
N VAL A 493 57.79 66.48 -28.44
CA VAL A 493 56.65 66.99 -29.20
C VAL A 493 55.44 66.07 -29.03
N THR A 494 55.64 64.75 -29.10
CA THR A 494 54.59 63.74 -28.93
C THR A 494 53.94 63.83 -27.54
N LEU A 495 54.75 63.98 -26.49
CA LEU A 495 54.29 64.12 -25.10
C LEU A 495 53.52 65.41 -24.88
N GLN A 496 54.01 66.55 -25.40
CA GLN A 496 53.32 67.83 -25.23
C GLN A 496 51.92 67.80 -25.88
N LEU A 497 51.79 67.14 -27.03
CA LEU A 497 50.52 67.02 -27.73
C LEU A 497 49.62 65.95 -27.11
N ALA A 498 50.17 64.87 -26.55
CA ALA A 498 49.40 63.91 -25.76
C ALA A 498 48.86 64.53 -24.46
N LYS A 499 49.67 65.36 -23.77
CA LYS A 499 49.24 66.19 -22.63
C LYS A 499 48.05 67.06 -23.00
N LEU A 500 48.15 67.76 -24.13
CA LEU A 500 47.09 68.66 -24.59
C LEU A 500 45.80 67.89 -24.93
N ALA A 501 45.93 66.72 -25.57
CA ALA A 501 44.78 65.90 -25.96
C ALA A 501 44.03 65.36 -24.74
N ASP A 502 44.75 64.96 -23.69
CA ASP A 502 44.16 64.49 -22.44
C ASP A 502 43.58 65.63 -21.59
N ALA A 503 44.27 66.77 -21.51
CA ALA A 503 43.78 67.94 -20.78
C ALA A 503 42.53 68.56 -21.41
N GLU A 504 42.51 68.72 -22.73
CA GLU A 504 41.35 69.29 -23.45
C GLU A 504 40.25 68.26 -23.73
N LYS A 505 40.51 66.96 -23.48
CA LYS A 505 39.64 65.82 -23.83
C LYS A 505 39.13 65.90 -25.28
N ARG A 506 40.03 66.25 -26.20
CA ARG A 506 39.73 66.45 -27.64
C ARG A 506 40.79 65.81 -28.52
N ALA A 507 40.37 65.47 -29.74
CA ALA A 507 41.27 64.97 -30.76
C ALA A 507 42.23 66.07 -31.23
N ILE A 508 43.53 65.77 -31.24
CA ILE A 508 44.59 66.66 -31.71
C ILE A 508 45.23 66.03 -32.93
N THR A 509 45.30 66.79 -34.01
CA THR A 509 45.92 66.36 -35.26
C THR A 509 47.14 67.21 -35.56
N TYR A 510 48.27 66.57 -35.85
CA TYR A 510 49.52 67.25 -36.17
C TYR A 510 50.37 66.43 -37.15
N THR A 511 51.31 67.09 -37.80
CA THR A 511 52.31 66.43 -38.65
C THR A 511 53.66 66.53 -37.97
N GLN A 512 54.31 65.40 -37.74
CA GLN A 512 55.64 65.34 -37.15
C GLN A 512 56.57 64.50 -38.03
N TYR A 513 57.81 64.97 -38.15
CA TYR A 513 58.90 64.19 -38.72
C TYR A 513 59.50 63.30 -37.62
N PHE A 514 59.66 62.01 -37.92
CA PHE A 514 60.31 61.05 -37.02
C PHE A 514 61.67 60.68 -37.60
N SER A 515 62.72 61.13 -36.92
CA SER A 515 64.12 61.01 -37.31
C SER A 515 64.57 59.55 -37.50
N GLU A 516 64.26 58.67 -36.55
CA GLU A 516 64.51 57.22 -36.57
C GLU A 516 63.91 56.50 -37.80
N SER A 517 62.73 56.94 -38.23
CA SER A 517 62.00 56.33 -39.33
C SER A 517 62.21 57.01 -40.67
N ASP A 518 62.92 58.15 -40.69
CA ASP A 518 63.07 59.09 -41.81
C ASP A 518 61.73 59.32 -42.55
N SER A 519 60.70 59.67 -41.78
CA SER A 519 59.34 59.78 -42.33
C SER A 519 58.52 60.88 -41.65
N TYR A 520 57.69 61.56 -42.45
CA TYR A 520 56.67 62.46 -41.94
C TYR A 520 55.40 61.66 -41.66
N GLN A 521 54.85 61.82 -40.46
CA GLN A 521 53.63 61.15 -40.03
C GLN A 521 52.57 62.20 -39.70
N ASN A 522 51.39 62.05 -40.28
CA ASN A 522 50.19 62.73 -39.80
C ASN A 522 49.64 61.91 -38.64
N ILE A 523 49.62 62.50 -37.45
CA ILE A 523 49.24 61.86 -36.21
C ILE A 523 47.93 62.47 -35.72
N VAL A 524 46.99 61.62 -35.38
CA VAL A 524 45.76 61.98 -34.67
C VAL A 524 45.82 61.34 -33.29
N VAL A 525 45.88 62.13 -32.23
CA VAL A 525 45.83 61.67 -30.84
C VAL A 525 44.46 62.01 -30.28
N THR A 526 43.76 61.01 -29.76
CA THR A 526 42.42 61.15 -29.18
C THR A 526 42.42 60.63 -27.74
N PRO A 527 41.62 61.20 -26.82
CA PRO A 527 41.43 60.60 -25.50
C PRO A 527 40.82 59.21 -25.67
N ALA A 528 41.40 58.21 -25.02
CA ALA A 528 40.87 56.86 -25.07
C ALA A 528 39.63 56.73 -24.17
N THR A 529 38.81 55.71 -24.39
CA THR A 529 37.65 55.38 -23.55
C THR A 529 37.97 55.07 -22.08
N LYS A 530 39.24 54.88 -21.74
CA LYS A 530 39.72 54.64 -20.38
C LYS A 530 40.54 55.84 -19.94
N ASP A 531 40.20 56.45 -18.81
CA ASP A 531 40.90 57.63 -18.29
C ASP A 531 42.39 57.37 -18.06
N GLY A 532 43.21 58.38 -18.37
CA GLY A 532 44.68 58.30 -18.33
C GLY A 532 45.31 57.54 -19.52
N TYR A 533 44.52 57.21 -20.54
CA TYR A 533 45.01 56.62 -21.79
C TYR A 533 44.67 57.50 -22.99
N VAL A 534 45.53 57.45 -23.99
CA VAL A 534 45.34 58.08 -25.29
C VAL A 534 45.43 57.05 -26.41
N ASP A 535 44.61 57.24 -27.42
CA ASP A 535 44.62 56.48 -28.67
C ASP A 535 45.30 57.35 -29.73
N ALA A 536 46.33 56.84 -30.40
CA ALA A 536 47.07 57.57 -31.41
C ALA A 536 47.11 56.79 -32.73
N TYR A 537 46.80 57.51 -33.81
CA TYR A 537 46.72 57.00 -35.17
C TYR A 537 47.76 57.69 -36.04
N TYR A 538 48.55 56.91 -36.76
CA TYR A 538 49.69 57.36 -37.55
C TYR A 538 49.48 57.03 -39.02
N VAL A 539 49.57 58.06 -39.86
CA VAL A 539 49.45 57.94 -41.32
C VAL A 539 50.71 58.52 -41.96
N ASN A 540 51.41 57.69 -42.74
CA ASN A 540 52.63 58.11 -43.43
C ASN A 540 52.28 59.19 -44.47
N ALA A 541 52.88 60.37 -44.29
CA ALA A 541 52.71 61.56 -45.12
C ALA A 541 54.01 61.97 -45.83
N THR A 542 55.06 61.16 -45.82
CA THR A 542 56.39 61.48 -46.38
C THR A 542 56.32 61.90 -47.86
N GLN A 543 55.53 61.20 -48.68
CA GLN A 543 55.37 61.58 -50.10
C GLN A 543 54.68 62.94 -50.28
N THR A 544 53.78 63.31 -49.36
CA THR A 544 53.04 64.57 -49.39
C THR A 544 53.90 65.72 -48.88
N ALA A 545 54.70 65.48 -47.82
CA ALA A 545 55.61 66.45 -47.23
C ALA A 545 56.79 66.78 -48.17
N ASN A 546 57.38 65.78 -48.83
CA ASN A 546 58.52 65.97 -49.74
C ASN A 546 58.17 66.70 -51.05
N ARG A 547 56.89 66.95 -51.33
CA ARG A 547 56.43 67.73 -52.51
C ARG A 547 56.33 69.24 -52.26
N LEU A 548 56.62 69.75 -51.06
CA LEU A 548 56.49 71.16 -50.70
C LEU A 548 57.83 71.75 -50.21
N PRO A 549 58.60 72.50 -51.04
CA PRO A 549 59.74 73.29 -50.58
C PRO A 549 59.30 74.68 -50.07
N TRP A 550 59.70 74.99 -48.83
CA TRP A 550 59.83 76.33 -48.20
C TRP A 550 58.68 77.34 -48.29
N SER A 551 57.95 77.51 -47.17
CA SER A 551 57.91 78.74 -46.36
C SER A 551 56.65 78.77 -45.49
N VAL A 552 56.79 79.38 -44.30
CA VAL A 552 55.77 79.67 -43.29
C VAL A 552 55.50 78.53 -42.30
N HIS A 553 56.15 78.66 -41.13
CA HIS A 553 55.63 78.19 -39.86
C HIS A 553 54.13 78.50 -39.74
N ARG A 554 53.29 77.47 -39.75
CA ARG A 554 51.94 77.61 -39.24
C ARG A 554 51.59 76.37 -38.43
N TRP A 555 51.82 76.48 -37.13
CA TRP A 555 51.08 75.72 -36.14
C TRP A 555 49.60 75.94 -36.42
N SER A 556 48.91 74.88 -36.82
CA SER A 556 47.49 74.88 -37.13
C SER A 556 46.82 73.97 -36.10
N LEU A 557 46.58 74.50 -34.91
CA LEU A 557 45.65 73.94 -33.94
C LEU A 557 44.22 74.16 -34.48
N HIS A 558 43.69 73.18 -35.21
CA HIS A 558 42.27 73.16 -35.56
C HIS A 558 41.49 72.51 -34.43
N SER A 559 40.93 73.33 -33.52
CA SER A 559 39.89 72.90 -32.60
C SER A 559 38.55 72.85 -33.34
N ALA A 560 38.21 71.69 -33.90
CA ALA A 560 36.91 71.49 -34.51
C ALA A 560 35.84 71.35 -33.41
N ARG A 561 34.96 72.36 -33.29
CA ARG A 561 33.70 72.25 -32.54
C ARG A 561 32.74 71.33 -33.30
N ARG A 562 32.53 70.12 -32.82
CA ARG A 562 31.21 69.47 -32.64
C ARG A 562 31.35 68.16 -31.91
#